data_AF-A0A0T7BRV7-F1
#
_entry.id   AF-A0A0T7BRV7-F1
#
_cell.length_a   1.000
_cell.length_b   1.000
_cell.length_c   1.000
_cell.angle_alpha   90.00
_cell.angle_beta   90.00
_cell.angle_gamma   90.00
#
_symmetry.space_group_name_H-M   'P 1'
#
loop_
_entity.id
_entity.type
_entity.pdbx_description
1 polymer ?
#
loop_
_entity_poly.entity_id
_entity_poly.type
_entity_poly.pdbx_seq_one_letter_code
_entity_poly.pdbx_strand_id
1 'polypeptide(L)'
;MSLSFNPSELGSWELVYSARLTNQNPDQPVGVRIPYIDPVEVPLIPTSRIFLVGTFSREARPSWYRAGYLTQEIIGVPISDEVVFEGLPGTPDTAIDGNSRIIGLNRIQLVIFPKYSSNFRLRFDAVAWLKSLTLSIWEYRGEEFDTTEELIQAARAKLETIEAKIDNL
;
A
#
# COMPACT_ATOMS: atom_id res chain seq x y z
N MET A 1 -17.62 9.26 -13.85
CA MET A 1 -16.74 10.15 -13.07
C MET A 1 -15.42 9.44 -12.89
N SER A 2 -14.36 9.98 -13.48
CA SER A 2 -12.97 9.55 -13.24
C SER A 2 -12.39 10.48 -12.19
N LEU A 3 -11.93 9.93 -11.07
CA LEU A 3 -11.22 10.72 -10.06
C LEU A 3 -9.82 11.02 -10.63
N SER A 4 -9.63 12.20 -11.22
CA SER A 4 -8.32 12.67 -11.70
C SER A 4 -7.68 13.56 -10.64
N PHE A 5 -7.01 12.96 -9.67
CA PHE A 5 -6.23 13.67 -8.67
C PHE A 5 -4.75 13.29 -8.83
N ASN A 6 -3.89 14.29 -9.03
CA ASN A 6 -2.45 14.12 -9.15
C ASN A 6 -1.73 14.79 -7.96
N PRO A 7 -1.44 14.06 -6.87
CA PRO A 7 -0.79 14.63 -5.70
C PRO A 7 0.64 15.12 -5.96
N SER A 8 1.26 14.77 -7.09
CA SER A 8 2.55 15.31 -7.50
C SER A 8 2.53 16.85 -7.66
N GLU A 9 1.36 17.43 -7.92
CA GLU A 9 1.17 18.89 -8.01
C GLU A 9 1.22 19.60 -6.65
N LEU A 10 1.12 18.86 -5.54
CA LEU A 10 1.11 19.43 -4.18
C LEU A 10 2.51 19.61 -3.58
N GLY A 11 3.55 19.29 -4.37
CA GLY A 11 4.95 19.42 -3.99
C GLY A 11 5.36 18.43 -2.90
N SER A 12 6.39 17.62 -3.19
CA SER A 12 6.97 16.57 -2.33
C SER A 12 6.31 15.18 -2.40
N TRP A 13 5.40 14.92 -3.35
CA TRP A 13 4.91 13.57 -3.62
C TRP A 13 5.37 13.11 -5.00
N GLU A 14 5.88 11.90 -5.10
CA GLU A 14 6.25 11.29 -6.36
C GLU A 14 5.41 10.03 -6.60
N LEU A 15 4.82 9.90 -7.78
CA LEU A 15 4.12 8.67 -8.15
C LEU A 15 5.15 7.56 -8.37
N VAL A 16 5.15 6.57 -7.49
CA VAL A 16 6.11 5.47 -7.55
C VAL A 16 5.53 4.20 -8.15
N TYR A 17 4.21 4.04 -8.07
CA TYR A 17 3.53 2.88 -8.65
C TYR A 17 2.12 3.25 -9.10
N SER A 18 1.75 2.86 -10.30
CA SER A 18 0.37 2.94 -10.76
C SER A 18 0.07 1.79 -11.70
N ALA A 19 -0.91 0.98 -11.36
CA ALA A 19 -1.33 -0.15 -12.17
C ALA A 19 -2.83 -0.38 -12.07
N ARG A 20 -3.41 -0.81 -13.18
CA ARG A 20 -4.76 -1.37 -13.20
C ARG A 20 -4.67 -2.87 -13.00
N LEU A 21 -5.11 -3.33 -11.84
CA LEU A 21 -5.20 -4.73 -11.46
C LEU A 21 -6.56 -5.28 -11.90
N THR A 22 -6.54 -6.42 -12.57
CA THR A 22 -7.74 -7.07 -13.11
C THR A 22 -7.79 -8.52 -12.67
N ASN A 23 -8.97 -9.11 -12.82
CA ASN A 23 -9.20 -10.50 -12.50
C ASN A 23 -8.24 -11.42 -13.28
N GLN A 24 -7.40 -12.16 -12.55
CA GLN A 24 -6.51 -13.19 -13.11
C GLN A 24 -7.18 -14.57 -13.12
N ASN A 25 -8.27 -14.75 -12.36
CA ASN A 25 -8.98 -16.00 -12.17
C ASN A 25 -10.45 -15.90 -12.64
N PRO A 26 -10.71 -15.80 -13.97
CA PRO A 26 -12.07 -15.65 -14.50
C PRO A 26 -12.96 -16.89 -14.29
N ASP A 27 -12.37 -18.08 -14.30
CA ASP A 27 -13.08 -19.37 -14.24
C ASP A 27 -13.27 -19.91 -12.82
N GLN A 28 -13.12 -19.05 -11.81
CA GLN A 28 -13.17 -19.47 -10.42
C GLN A 28 -14.56 -20.01 -10.05
N PRO A 29 -14.65 -21.22 -9.46
CA PRO A 29 -15.92 -21.81 -9.07
C PRO A 29 -16.62 -20.95 -8.01
N VAL A 30 -17.92 -20.75 -8.22
CA VAL A 30 -18.80 -20.01 -7.30
C VAL A 30 -18.76 -20.67 -5.92
N GLY A 31 -18.32 -19.92 -4.90
CA GLY A 31 -18.28 -20.38 -3.51
C GLY A 31 -16.87 -20.57 -2.93
N VAL A 32 -15.83 -20.62 -3.77
CA VAL A 32 -14.44 -20.63 -3.28
C VAL A 32 -13.97 -19.19 -3.05
N ARG A 33 -13.37 -18.90 -1.88
CA ARG A 33 -12.86 -17.56 -1.52
C ARG A 33 -11.38 -17.38 -1.92
N ILE A 34 -11.05 -17.59 -3.19
CA ILE A 34 -9.75 -17.17 -3.74
C ILE A 34 -9.90 -15.71 -4.19
N PRO A 35 -8.89 -14.84 -3.95
CA PRO A 35 -8.90 -13.50 -4.51
C PRO A 35 -8.87 -13.51 -6.04
N TYR A 36 -9.70 -12.66 -6.67
CA TYR A 36 -9.66 -12.47 -8.12
C TYR A 36 -8.40 -11.74 -8.60
N ILE A 37 -7.81 -10.92 -7.73
CA ILE A 37 -6.60 -10.16 -7.99
C ILE A 37 -5.49 -10.74 -7.13
N ASP A 38 -4.41 -11.18 -7.77
CA ASP A 38 -3.24 -11.70 -7.07
C ASP A 38 -2.51 -10.60 -6.28
N PRO A 39 -1.81 -10.97 -5.19
CA PRO A 39 -0.92 -10.07 -4.49
C PRO A 39 0.08 -9.40 -5.44
N VAL A 40 0.28 -8.10 -5.24
CA VAL A 40 1.17 -7.30 -6.06
C VAL A 40 2.32 -6.79 -5.22
N GLU A 41 3.53 -7.14 -5.63
CA GLU A 41 4.75 -6.56 -5.11
C GLU A 41 5.09 -5.28 -5.87
N VAL A 42 5.31 -4.19 -5.14
CA VAL A 42 5.76 -2.94 -5.73
C VAL A 42 7.25 -3.09 -6.08
N PRO A 43 7.65 -2.94 -7.36
CA PRO A 43 9.00 -3.25 -7.83
C PRO A 43 9.98 -2.09 -7.57
N LEU A 44 9.98 -1.55 -6.36
CA LEU A 44 10.91 -0.51 -5.91
C LEU A 44 11.21 -0.65 -4.42
N ILE A 45 12.41 -0.21 -4.04
CA ILE A 45 12.80 -0.07 -2.63
C ILE A 45 12.45 1.36 -2.22
N PRO A 46 11.48 1.56 -1.32
CA PRO A 46 11.11 2.90 -0.89
C PRO A 46 12.24 3.56 -0.11
N THR A 47 12.37 4.88 -0.25
CA THR A 47 13.31 5.72 0.49
C THR A 47 12.65 6.35 1.72
N SER A 48 11.35 6.63 1.66
CA SER A 48 10.53 7.14 2.77
C SER A 48 9.61 6.07 3.35
N ARG A 49 9.12 6.30 4.56
CA ARG A 49 8.09 5.48 5.24
C ARG A 49 6.67 6.02 5.06
N ILE A 50 6.52 7.16 4.38
CA ILE A 50 5.26 7.90 4.23
C ILE A 50 4.77 7.77 2.79
N PHE A 51 3.53 7.29 2.64
CA PHE A 51 2.92 7.04 1.34
C PHE A 51 1.51 7.62 1.27
N LEU A 52 1.11 8.10 0.10
CA LEU A 52 -0.30 8.19 -0.26
C LEU A 52 -0.65 6.95 -1.07
N VAL A 53 -1.78 6.34 -0.75
CA VAL A 53 -2.28 5.16 -1.44
C VAL A 53 -3.68 5.47 -1.93
N GLY A 54 -3.84 5.51 -3.24
CA GLY A 54 -5.11 5.72 -3.92
C GLY A 54 -5.59 4.41 -4.50
N THR A 55 -6.86 4.10 -4.27
CA THR A 55 -7.49 2.97 -4.95
C THR A 55 -8.80 3.37 -5.58
N PHE A 56 -9.10 2.79 -6.74
CA PHE A 56 -10.33 3.05 -7.47
C PHE A 56 -10.86 1.80 -8.15
N SER A 57 -12.15 1.50 -7.97
CA SER A 57 -12.84 0.45 -8.70
C SER A 57 -14.23 0.91 -9.10
N ARG A 58 -14.52 0.84 -10.40
CA ARG A 58 -15.83 1.20 -10.97
C ARG A 58 -16.89 0.14 -10.69
N GLU A 59 -16.47 -1.12 -10.54
CA GLU A 59 -17.36 -2.28 -10.36
C GLU A 59 -17.67 -2.56 -8.88
N ALA A 60 -17.06 -1.78 -7.98
CA ALA A 60 -17.27 -1.91 -6.55
C ALA A 60 -18.72 -1.58 -6.15
N ARG A 61 -19.27 -2.38 -5.24
CA ARG A 61 -20.57 -2.09 -4.63
C ARG A 61 -20.43 -0.88 -3.70
N PRO A 62 -21.45 0.00 -3.59
CA PRO A 62 -21.39 1.16 -2.70
C PRO A 62 -21.18 0.80 -1.22
N SER A 63 -21.57 -0.40 -0.79
CA SER A 63 -21.34 -0.90 0.58
C SER A 63 -19.90 -1.35 0.85
N TRP A 64 -19.05 -1.46 -0.18
CA TRP A 64 -17.67 -1.87 -0.04
C TRP A 64 -16.78 -0.67 0.27
N TYR A 65 -16.11 -0.71 1.42
CA TYR A 65 -15.25 0.39 1.89
C TYR A 65 -13.76 0.04 1.87
N ARG A 66 -13.40 -1.25 1.74
CA ARG A 66 -12.03 -1.75 1.80
C ARG A 66 -11.56 -2.22 0.42
N ALA A 67 -10.38 -1.76 0.01
CA ALA A 67 -9.72 -2.21 -1.21
C ALA A 67 -8.79 -3.39 -0.96
N GLY A 68 -8.09 -3.39 0.16
CA GLY A 68 -7.06 -4.38 0.44
C GLY A 68 -6.22 -4.03 1.64
N TYR A 69 -5.05 -4.65 1.68
CA TYR A 69 -4.02 -4.48 2.68
C TYR A 69 -2.73 -4.08 1.98
N LEU A 70 -2.05 -3.06 2.49
CA LEU A 70 -0.69 -2.74 2.09
C LEU A 70 0.24 -3.17 3.23
N THR A 71 1.13 -4.10 2.92
CA THR A 71 2.04 -4.72 3.87
C THR A 71 3.47 -4.28 3.58
N GLN A 72 4.18 -3.91 4.64
CA GLN A 72 5.61 -3.65 4.64
C GLN A 72 6.33 -4.99 4.85
N GLU A 73 7.04 -5.47 3.84
CA GLU A 73 7.86 -6.68 3.91
C GLU A 73 9.33 -6.32 4.13
N ILE A 74 9.90 -6.76 5.24
CA ILE A 74 11.32 -6.51 5.56
C ILE A 74 12.14 -7.61 4.89
N ILE A 75 13.13 -7.22 4.09
CA ILE A 75 13.99 -8.13 3.33
C ILE A 75 15.33 -8.31 4.06
N GLY A 76 15.92 -9.51 3.96
CA GLY A 76 17.28 -9.77 4.43
C GLY A 76 17.36 -9.98 5.94
N VAL A 77 16.33 -10.60 6.54
CA VAL A 77 16.35 -10.96 7.95
C VAL A 77 17.04 -12.31 8.10
N PRO A 78 18.24 -12.36 8.72
CA PRO A 78 18.89 -13.63 8.99
C PRO A 78 18.11 -14.35 10.10
N ILE A 79 17.53 -15.50 9.79
CA ILE A 79 16.98 -16.40 10.79
C ILE A 79 18.10 -17.35 11.22
N SER A 80 18.45 -17.34 12.50
CA SER A 80 19.34 -18.37 13.05
C SER A 80 18.54 -19.67 13.17
N ASP A 81 18.76 -20.61 12.25
CA ASP A 81 18.13 -21.94 12.26
C ASP A 81 18.38 -22.69 13.58
N GLU A 82 19.48 -22.39 14.27
CA GLU A 82 19.86 -22.96 15.58
C GLU A 82 18.81 -22.74 16.69
N VAL A 83 17.92 -21.75 16.55
CA VAL A 83 16.91 -21.42 17.58
C VAL A 83 15.48 -21.79 17.17
N VAL A 84 15.18 -21.89 15.86
CA VAL A 84 13.80 -22.02 15.36
C VAL A 84 13.55 -23.30 14.58
N PHE A 85 14.52 -23.80 13.80
CA PHE A 85 14.37 -24.99 12.97
C PHE A 85 15.65 -25.86 13.03
N GLU A 86 15.74 -26.72 14.03
CA GLU A 86 16.87 -27.66 14.14
C GLU A 86 17.00 -28.52 12.88
N GLY A 87 18.19 -28.51 12.26
CA GLY A 87 18.60 -29.49 11.24
C GLY A 87 18.47 -29.08 9.77
N LEU A 88 18.17 -27.81 9.46
CA LEU A 88 18.19 -27.32 8.07
C LEU A 88 19.55 -26.69 7.70
N PRO A 89 20.14 -27.03 6.54
CA PRO A 89 21.43 -26.49 6.13
C PRO A 89 21.29 -25.11 5.47
N GLY A 90 21.76 -24.07 6.18
CA GLY A 90 22.05 -22.74 5.64
C GLY A 90 20.81 -21.86 5.47
N THR A 91 20.80 -20.70 6.14
CA THR A 91 19.65 -19.80 6.09
C THR A 91 19.55 -19.08 4.74
N PRO A 92 18.48 -19.24 3.96
CA PRO A 92 18.14 -18.24 2.96
C PRO A 92 17.66 -16.97 3.66
N ASP A 93 18.08 -15.81 3.18
CA ASP A 93 17.48 -14.54 3.58
C ASP A 93 15.96 -14.61 3.36
N THR A 94 15.17 -14.54 4.43
CA THR A 94 13.71 -14.54 4.31
C THR A 94 13.18 -13.11 4.33
N ALA A 95 12.08 -12.89 3.60
CA ALA A 95 11.22 -11.75 3.82
C ALA A 95 10.32 -12.03 5.03
N ILE A 96 10.11 -11.03 5.89
CA ILE A 96 9.13 -11.09 6.97
C ILE A 96 8.10 -9.97 6.81
N ASP A 97 6.84 -10.30 7.05
CA ASP A 97 5.77 -9.29 7.13
C ASP A 97 6.01 -8.43 8.39
N GLY A 98 6.27 -7.13 8.19
CA GLY A 98 6.47 -6.15 9.26
C GLY A 98 5.14 -5.58 9.76
N ASN A 99 4.62 -4.57 9.07
CA ASN A 99 3.34 -3.94 9.41
C ASN A 99 2.39 -3.97 8.22
N SER A 100 1.10 -4.21 8.48
CA SER A 100 0.06 -4.17 7.44
C SER A 100 -0.99 -3.12 7.74
N ARG A 101 -1.40 -2.38 6.70
CA ARG A 101 -2.34 -1.28 6.79
C ARG A 101 -3.53 -1.51 5.86
N ILE A 102 -4.73 -1.33 6.40
CA ILE A 102 -5.96 -1.41 5.61
C ILE A 102 -6.02 -0.20 4.67
N ILE A 103 -6.26 -0.48 3.38
CA ILE A 103 -6.42 0.55 2.35
C ILE A 103 -7.91 0.67 2.01
N GLY A 104 -8.42 1.90 2.10
CA GLY A 104 -9.80 2.22 1.74
C GLY A 104 -10.03 2.17 0.23
N LEU A 105 -11.24 1.76 -0.15
CA LEU A 105 -11.71 1.72 -1.53
C LEU A 105 -12.22 3.10 -1.98
N ASN A 106 -11.96 3.44 -3.25
CA ASN A 106 -12.44 4.67 -3.89
C ASN A 106 -12.04 5.96 -3.15
N ARG A 107 -10.85 5.96 -2.56
CA ARG A 107 -10.29 7.09 -1.82
C ARG A 107 -8.77 7.08 -1.87
N ILE A 108 -8.19 8.19 -1.45
CA ILE A 108 -6.77 8.34 -1.21
C ILE A 108 -6.56 8.37 0.29
N GLN A 109 -5.60 7.58 0.77
CA GLN A 109 -5.32 7.43 2.18
C GLN A 109 -3.83 7.65 2.43
N LEU A 110 -3.51 8.43 3.45
CA LEU A 110 -2.15 8.54 3.98
C LEU A 110 -1.82 7.29 4.78
N VAL A 111 -0.69 6.68 4.45
CA VAL A 111 -0.15 5.49 5.09
C VAL A 111 1.25 5.81 5.59
N ILE A 112 1.44 5.71 6.91
CA ILE A 112 2.73 5.87 7.55
C ILE A 112 3.13 4.54 8.18
N PHE A 113 4.21 3.97 7.67
CA PHE A 113 4.79 2.75 8.24
C PHE A 113 5.78 3.10 9.36
N PRO A 114 5.87 2.25 10.40
CA PRO A 114 6.94 2.34 11.37
C PRO A 114 8.31 2.08 10.71
N LYS A 115 9.35 2.75 11.21
CA LYS A 115 10.72 2.61 10.71
C LYS A 115 11.38 1.38 11.34
N TYR A 116 11.08 0.19 10.80
CA TYR A 116 11.72 -1.06 11.23
C TYR A 116 13.05 -1.32 10.53
N SER A 117 13.12 -1.01 9.23
CA SER A 117 14.31 -1.20 8.40
C SER A 117 14.30 -0.15 7.29
N SER A 118 15.48 0.22 6.78
CA SER A 118 15.62 1.00 5.54
C SER A 118 15.40 0.14 4.29
N ASN A 119 15.50 -1.18 4.43
CA ASN A 119 15.35 -2.15 3.34
C ASN A 119 14.04 -2.91 3.53
N PHE A 120 12.99 -2.40 2.90
CA PHE A 120 11.69 -3.07 2.85
C PHE A 120 11.07 -2.94 1.47
N ARG A 121 10.08 -3.81 1.20
CA ARG A 121 9.23 -3.79 0.02
C ARG A 121 7.79 -3.55 0.44
N LEU A 122 6.99 -3.04 -0.48
CA LEU A 122 5.54 -2.94 -0.31
C LEU A 122 4.86 -4.08 -1.08
N ARG A 123 3.99 -4.82 -0.40
CA ARG A 123 3.09 -5.81 -1.00
C ARG A 123 1.65 -5.37 -0.80
N PHE A 124 0.86 -5.39 -1.85
CA PHE A 124 -0.56 -5.09 -1.81
C PHE A 124 -1.40 -6.33 -2.05
N ASP A 125 -2.28 -6.63 -1.09
CA ASP A 125 -3.24 -7.73 -1.18
C ASP A 125 -4.66 -7.16 -1.34
N ALA A 126 -5.26 -7.38 -2.51
CA ALA A 126 -6.65 -6.99 -2.74
C ALA A 126 -7.62 -7.87 -1.95
N VAL A 127 -8.77 -7.31 -1.55
CA VAL A 127 -9.85 -8.13 -0.96
C VAL A 127 -10.46 -9.09 -1.99
N ALA A 128 -10.84 -10.28 -1.54
CA ALA A 128 -11.16 -11.39 -2.44
C ALA A 128 -12.38 -11.15 -3.35
N TRP A 129 -13.26 -10.21 -3.03
CA TRP A 129 -14.46 -9.91 -3.81
C TRP A 129 -14.26 -8.83 -4.90
N LEU A 130 -13.10 -8.17 -4.95
CA LEU A 130 -12.80 -7.18 -6.00
C LEU A 130 -12.31 -7.86 -7.27
N LYS A 131 -12.99 -7.60 -8.39
CA LYS A 131 -12.61 -8.12 -9.72
C LYS A 131 -11.65 -7.21 -10.48
N SER A 132 -11.72 -5.90 -10.23
CA SER A 132 -10.86 -4.91 -10.86
C SER A 132 -10.60 -3.76 -9.89
N LEU A 133 -9.36 -3.27 -9.89
CA LEU A 133 -8.91 -2.19 -9.02
C LEU A 133 -7.75 -1.43 -9.68
N THR A 134 -7.82 -0.12 -9.73
CA THR A 134 -6.64 0.72 -9.99
C THR A 134 -5.98 1.02 -8.66
N LEU A 135 -4.69 0.69 -8.55
CA LEU A 135 -3.84 1.00 -7.41
C LEU A 135 -2.83 2.06 -7.84
N SER A 136 -2.74 3.14 -7.06
CA SER A 136 -1.73 4.17 -7.23
C SER A 136 -1.07 4.46 -5.88
N ILE A 137 0.25 4.48 -5.86
CA ILE A 137 1.07 4.72 -4.68
C ILE A 137 1.99 5.89 -4.98
N TRP A 138 1.97 6.87 -4.09
CA TRP A 138 2.89 7.99 -4.10
C TRP A 138 3.77 7.94 -2.87
N GLU A 139 5.06 8.20 -3.07
CA GLU A 139 6.06 8.29 -2.01
C GLU A 139 6.30 9.75 -1.66
N TYR A 140 6.46 10.01 -0.36
CA TYR A 140 6.87 11.34 0.11
C TYR A 140 8.37 11.55 -0.12
N ARG A 141 8.73 12.66 -0.75
CA ARG A 141 10.12 13.07 -1.07
C ARG A 141 10.60 14.30 -0.29
N GLY A 142 9.80 14.79 0.65
CA GLY A 142 10.21 15.91 1.49
C GLY A 142 11.15 15.50 2.62
N GLU A 143 11.76 16.48 3.29
CA GLU A 143 12.58 16.22 4.48
C GLU A 143 11.71 15.63 5.60
N GLU A 144 12.13 14.49 6.13
CA GLU A 144 11.51 13.87 7.30
C GLU A 144 12.05 14.56 8.57
N PHE A 145 11.22 15.34 9.26
CA PHE A 145 11.55 15.86 10.59
C PHE A 145 11.17 14.81 11.65
N ASP A 146 12.09 14.52 12.57
CA ASP A 146 12.02 13.35 13.50
C ASP A 146 10.90 13.46 14.55
N THR A 147 10.33 14.65 14.73
CA THR A 147 9.15 14.91 15.55
C THR A 147 7.91 14.34 14.86
N THR A 148 7.60 13.08 15.17
CA THR A 148 6.42 12.33 14.68
C THR A 148 5.11 13.16 14.76
N GLU A 149 5.02 14.05 15.73
CA GLU A 149 3.89 14.95 15.95
C GLU A 149 3.77 16.06 14.88
N GLU A 150 4.89 16.61 14.40
CA GLU A 150 4.92 17.63 13.34
C GLU A 150 4.64 17.01 11.97
N LEU A 151 5.11 15.78 11.73
CA LEU A 151 4.79 15.04 10.49
C LEU A 151 3.29 14.71 10.39
N ILE A 152 2.66 14.31 11.50
CA ILE A 152 1.22 14.04 11.52
C ILE A 152 0.43 15.34 11.32
N GLN A 153 0.83 16.43 11.97
CA GLN A 153 0.20 17.75 11.80
C GLN A 153 0.32 18.24 10.35
N ALA A 154 1.52 18.17 9.76
CA ALA A 154 1.75 18.61 8.38
C ALA A 154 0.98 17.75 7.37
N ALA A 155 0.92 16.44 7.58
CA ALA A 155 0.20 15.55 6.67
C ALA A 155 -1.32 15.68 6.81
N ARG A 156 -1.85 15.91 8.03
CA ARG A 156 -3.27 16.20 8.27
C ARG A 156 -3.70 17.52 7.66
N ALA A 157 -2.93 18.59 7.85
CA ALA A 157 -3.24 19.89 7.24
C ALA A 157 -3.29 19.81 5.70
N LYS A 158 -2.40 19.01 5.10
CA LYS A 158 -2.40 18.79 3.65
C LYS A 158 -3.58 17.91 3.19
N LEU A 159 -4.00 16.93 3.98
CA LEU A 159 -5.20 16.12 3.71
C LEU A 159 -6.49 16.96 3.77
N GLU A 160 -6.65 17.82 4.77
CA GLU A 160 -7.79 18.75 4.86
C GLU A 160 -7.83 19.70 3.66
N THR A 161 -6.65 20.15 3.20
CA THR A 161 -6.56 20.97 1.98
C THR A 161 -6.97 20.18 0.72
N ILE A 162 -6.62 18.89 0.66
CA ILE A 162 -7.03 18.00 -0.44
C ILE A 162 -8.54 17.77 -0.43
N GLU A 163 -9.14 17.53 0.74
CA GLU A 163 -10.59 17.36 0.91
C GLU A 163 -11.35 18.64 0.52
N ALA A 164 -10.91 19.80 0.99
CA ALA A 164 -11.52 21.09 0.65
C ALA A 164 -11.43 21.43 -0.85
N LYS A 165 -10.40 20.94 -1.56
CA LYS A 165 -10.25 21.15 -3.01
C LYS A 165 -11.12 20.19 -3.82
N ILE A 166 -11.46 19.03 -3.26
CA ILE A 166 -12.37 18.06 -3.87
C ILE A 166 -13.83 18.50 -3.70
N ASP A 167 -14.19 19.11 -2.56
CA ASP A 167 -15.56 19.60 -2.31
C ASP A 167 -15.93 20.87 -3.10
N ASN A 168 -14.93 21.59 -3.63
CA ASN A 168 -15.12 22.79 -4.44
C ASN A 168 -15.17 22.52 -5.97
N LEU A 169 -15.21 21.25 -6.38
CA LEU A 169 -15.37 20.79 -7.77
C LEU A 169 -16.74 20.14 -7.98
#